data_AF-A0A2E9NTQ7-F1
#
_entry.id   AF-A0A2E9NTQ7-F1
#
_cell.length_a   1.000
_cell.length_b   1.000
_cell.length_c   1.000
_cell.angle_alpha   90.00
_cell.angle_beta   90.00
_cell.angle_gamma   90.00
#
_symmetry.space_group_name_H-M   'P 1'
#
loop_
_entity.id
_entity.type
_entity.pdbx_description
1 polymer ?
#
loop_
_entity_poly.entity_id
_entity_poly.type
_entity_poly.pdbx_seq_one_letter_code
_entity_poly.pdbx_strand_id
1 'polypeptide(L)'
;MERLIDKLFEAGEKLLLIIIAALTVVAVALELITLGSELKLELADLLLLFIYLEVFGMAVVYYRAQTLPVTLPVLIAITGITRLIILQGKDFAPSILLYEAGAIFLLAIAYGILTWANFKTREVKPVIADED
;
A
#
# COMPACT_ATOMS: atom_id res chain seq x y z
N MET A 1 1.30 31.39 16.08
CA MET A 1 0.07 30.82 15.50
C MET A 1 0.40 29.61 14.62
N GLU A 2 1.42 29.71 13.76
CA GLU A 2 1.93 28.61 12.91
C GLU A 2 2.26 27.33 13.69
N ARG A 3 3.02 27.41 14.79
CA ARG A 3 3.35 26.26 15.65
C ARG A 3 2.13 25.50 16.25
N LEU A 4 0.96 26.14 16.33
CA LEU A 4 -0.27 25.47 16.80
C LEU A 4 -0.95 24.70 15.66
N ILE A 5 -0.89 25.24 14.44
CA ILE A 5 -1.43 24.61 13.24
C ILE A 5 -0.63 23.34 12.95
N ASP A 6 0.70 23.41 12.97
CA ASP A 6 1.56 22.23 12.72
C ASP A 6 1.28 21.10 13.73
N LYS A 7 1.14 21.42 15.01
CA LYS A 7 0.78 20.45 16.05
C LYS A 7 -0.60 19.84 15.86
N LEU A 8 -1.57 20.62 15.38
CA LEU A 8 -2.92 20.11 15.07
C LEU A 8 -2.89 19.15 13.89
N PHE A 9 -2.12 19.46 12.84
CA PHE A 9 -1.93 18.56 11.70
C PHE A 9 -1.23 17.27 12.11
N GLU A 10 -0.13 17.34 12.86
CA GLU A 10 0.56 16.14 13.37
C GLU A 10 -0.34 15.28 14.27
N ALA A 11 -1.15 15.90 15.12
CA ALA A 11 -2.11 15.18 15.96
C ALA A 11 -3.21 14.52 15.11
N GLY A 12 -3.71 15.22 14.09
CA GLY A 12 -4.68 14.69 13.14
C GLY A 12 -4.14 13.50 12.36
N GLU A 13 -2.91 13.58 11.84
CA GLU A 13 -2.26 12.48 11.15
C GLU A 13 -2.11 11.25 12.03
N LYS A 14 -1.60 11.42 13.26
CA LYS A 14 -1.46 10.32 14.22
C LYS A 14 -2.81 9.68 14.56
N LEU A 15 -3.85 10.49 14.73
CA LEU A 15 -5.20 10.01 14.96
C LEU A 15 -5.71 9.18 13.78
N LEU A 16 -5.54 9.67 12.54
CA LEU A 16 -5.94 8.95 11.33
C LEU A 16 -5.21 7.60 11.22
N LEU A 17 -3.92 7.53 11.51
CA LEU A 17 -3.16 6.28 11.47
C LEU A 17 -3.66 5.26 12.47
N ILE A 18 -3.95 5.71 13.69
CA ILE A 18 -4.52 4.85 14.74
C ILE A 18 -5.87 4.30 14.29
N ILE A 19 -6.71 5.15 13.69
CA ILE A 19 -8.01 4.73 13.16
C ILE A 19 -7.83 3.70 12.03
N ILE A 20 -6.97 3.95 11.05
CA ILE A 20 -6.71 3.02 9.93
C ILE A 20 -6.20 1.69 10.45
N ALA A 21 -5.22 1.71 11.37
CA ALA A 21 -4.67 0.50 11.96
C ALA A 21 -5.74 -0.29 12.75
N ALA A 22 -6.54 0.39 13.57
CA ALA A 22 -7.61 -0.22 14.34
C ALA A 22 -8.70 -0.83 13.43
N LEU A 23 -9.15 -0.09 12.41
CA LEU A 23 -10.12 -0.57 11.43
C LEU A 23 -9.61 -1.79 10.67
N THR A 24 -8.32 -1.81 10.32
CA THR A 24 -7.72 -2.96 9.65
C THR A 24 -7.74 -4.21 10.53
N VAL A 25 -7.42 -4.07 11.83
CA VAL A 25 -7.51 -5.18 12.80
C VAL A 25 -8.95 -5.64 12.98
N VAL A 26 -9.91 -4.72 13.07
CA VAL A 26 -11.34 -5.06 13.15
C VAL A 26 -11.80 -5.79 11.89
N ALA A 27 -11.42 -5.33 10.70
CA ALA A 27 -11.74 -5.99 9.44
C ALA A 27 -11.20 -7.43 9.39
N VAL A 28 -9.93 -7.64 9.78
CA VAL A 28 -9.33 -8.98 9.90
C VAL A 28 -10.13 -9.85 10.87
N ALA A 29 -10.51 -9.33 12.04
CA ALA A 29 -11.26 -10.09 13.03
C ALA A 29 -12.64 -10.51 12.52
N LEU A 30 -13.36 -9.60 11.84
CA LEU A 30 -14.65 -9.90 11.23
C LEU A 30 -14.51 -10.96 10.14
N GLU A 31 -13.50 -10.84 9.28
CA GLU A 31 -13.20 -11.82 8.23
C GLU A 31 -12.94 -13.22 8.83
N LEU A 32 -12.10 -13.30 9.87
CA LEU A 32 -11.78 -14.57 10.54
C LEU A 32 -13.02 -15.22 11.18
N ILE A 33 -13.96 -14.45 11.71
CA ILE A 33 -15.22 -14.98 12.24
C ILE A 33 -16.06 -15.57 11.11
N THR A 34 -16.18 -14.87 9.99
CA THR A 34 -16.91 -15.35 8.80
C THR A 34 -16.30 -16.64 8.26
N LEU A 35 -14.98 -16.68 8.06
CA LEU A 35 -14.26 -17.87 7.59
C LEU A 35 -14.40 -19.06 8.54
N GLY A 36 -14.36 -18.81 9.85
CA GLY A 36 -14.58 -19.83 10.87
C GLY A 36 -15.98 -20.44 10.83
N SER A 37 -16.99 -19.68 10.38
CA SER A 37 -18.38 -20.15 10.27
C SER A 37 -18.63 -21.03 9.05
N GLU A 38 -17.89 -20.83 7.95
CA GLU A 38 -18.05 -21.59 6.71
C GLU A 38 -17.23 -22.90 6.69
N LEU A 39 -16.31 -23.08 7.65
CA LEU A 39 -15.44 -24.26 7.79
C LEU A 39 -14.63 -24.61 6.53
N LYS A 40 -14.50 -23.65 5.61
CA LYS A 40 -13.72 -23.74 4.38
C LYS A 40 -12.81 -22.52 4.33
N LEU A 41 -11.54 -22.77 4.06
CA LEU A 41 -10.55 -21.72 3.81
C LEU A 41 -10.12 -21.84 2.37
N GLU A 42 -10.41 -20.83 1.57
CA GLU A 42 -9.91 -20.74 0.22
C GLU A 42 -8.59 -19.95 0.20
N LEU A 43 -7.82 -20.14 -0.88
CA LEU A 43 -6.59 -19.38 -1.07
C LEU A 43 -6.88 -17.87 -1.17
N ALA A 44 -8.08 -17.50 -1.65
CA ALA A 44 -8.51 -16.13 -1.80
C ALA A 44 -8.60 -15.39 -0.47
N ASP A 45 -9.10 -16.07 0.56
CA ASP A 45 -9.27 -15.52 1.89
C ASP A 45 -7.91 -15.24 2.55
N LEU A 46 -6.96 -16.16 2.40
CA LEU A 46 -5.60 -15.97 2.90
C LEU A 46 -4.89 -14.79 2.21
N LEU A 47 -5.09 -14.64 0.90
CA LEU A 47 -4.52 -13.52 0.14
C LEU A 47 -5.19 -12.19 0.49
N LEU A 48 -6.49 -12.19 0.81
CA LEU A 48 -7.20 -11.01 1.33
C LEU A 48 -6.63 -10.58 2.69
N LEU A 49 -6.40 -11.52 3.60
CA LEU A 49 -5.75 -11.24 4.89
C LEU A 49 -4.33 -10.66 4.70
N PHE A 50 -3.60 -11.10 3.67
CA PHE A 50 -2.30 -10.51 3.35
C PHE A 50 -2.42 -9.05 2.88
N ILE A 51 -3.46 -8.69 2.13
CA ILE A 51 -3.72 -7.28 1.74
C ILE A 51 -3.98 -6.44 3.00
N TYR A 52 -4.77 -6.93 3.96
CA TYR A 52 -4.98 -6.23 5.23
C TYR A 52 -3.66 -6.04 5.99
N LEU A 53 -2.79 -7.06 6.02
CA LEU A 53 -1.47 -6.94 6.63
C LEU A 53 -0.55 -5.94 5.92
N GLU A 54 -0.59 -5.85 4.59
CA GLU A 54 0.18 -4.84 3.84
C GLU A 54 -0.25 -3.42 4.20
N VAL A 55 -1.56 -3.16 4.23
CA VAL A 55 -2.12 -1.86 4.60
C VAL A 55 -1.78 -1.50 6.05
N PHE A 56 -1.90 -2.47 6.96
CA PHE A 56 -1.49 -2.29 8.35
C PHE A 56 0.01 -1.97 8.46
N GLY A 57 0.86 -2.71 7.74
CA GLY A 57 2.30 -2.47 7.67
C GLY A 57 2.63 -1.07 7.17
N MET A 58 1.91 -0.55 6.19
CA MET A 58 2.07 0.83 5.73
C MET A 58 1.69 1.86 6.77
N ALA A 59 0.61 1.66 7.54
CA ALA A 59 0.26 2.55 8.65
C ALA A 59 1.37 2.59 9.71
N VAL A 60 1.98 1.44 10.02
CA VAL A 60 3.13 1.33 10.95
C VAL A 60 4.38 2.01 10.38
N VAL A 61 4.69 1.79 9.11
CA VAL A 61 5.83 2.43 8.44
C VAL A 61 5.65 3.95 8.43
N TYR A 62 4.46 4.44 8.09
CA TYR A 62 4.17 5.86 8.11
C TYR A 62 4.28 6.45 9.51
N TYR A 63 3.75 5.75 10.53
CA TYR A 63 3.86 6.21 11.91
C TYR A 63 5.34 6.42 12.32
N ARG A 64 6.26 5.57 11.85
CA ARG A 64 7.70 5.69 12.14
C ARG A 64 8.43 6.70 11.26
N ALA A 65 8.09 6.76 9.98
CA ALA A 65 8.80 7.58 8.99
C ALA A 65 8.23 9.00 8.82
N GLN A 66 7.03 9.28 9.38
CA GLN A 66 6.27 10.53 9.27
C GLN A 66 6.08 11.01 7.81
N THR A 67 6.24 10.11 6.85
CA THR A 67 6.15 10.36 5.42
C THR A 67 5.63 9.09 4.76
N LEU A 68 4.70 9.23 3.82
CA LEU A 68 4.17 8.15 2.99
C LEU A 68 5.01 8.16 1.72
N PRO A 69 5.96 7.23 1.54
CA PRO A 69 6.63 7.11 0.26
C PRO A 69 5.56 6.77 -0.79
N VAL A 70 5.44 7.57 -1.84
CA VAL A 70 4.55 7.33 -2.98
C VAL A 70 4.79 5.98 -3.67
N THR A 71 5.91 5.33 -3.38
CA THR A 71 6.24 3.97 -3.80
C THR A 71 5.38 2.89 -3.15
N LEU A 72 4.96 3.06 -1.89
CA LEU A 72 4.23 2.01 -1.16
C LEU A 72 2.82 1.75 -1.72
N PRO A 73 1.98 2.77 -2.01
CA PRO A 73 0.66 2.55 -2.63
C PRO A 73 0.74 1.88 -4.02
N VAL A 74 1.76 2.21 -4.82
CA VAL A 74 1.96 1.60 -6.14
C VAL A 74 2.29 0.11 -6.02
N LEU A 75 3.09 -0.27 -5.03
CA LEU A 75 3.38 -1.67 -4.75
C LEU A 75 2.14 -2.43 -4.28
N ILE A 76 1.29 -1.83 -3.43
CA ILE A 76 0.00 -2.45 -3.05
C ILE A 76 -0.89 -2.70 -4.27
N ALA A 77 -0.96 -1.76 -5.21
CA ALA A 77 -1.75 -1.96 -6.43
C ALA A 77 -1.21 -3.13 -7.25
N ILE A 78 0.12 -3.23 -7.41
CA ILE A 78 0.76 -4.35 -8.11
C ILE A 78 0.48 -5.69 -7.41
N THR A 79 0.71 -5.77 -6.09
CA THR A 79 0.52 -7.01 -5.34
C THR A 79 -0.95 -7.42 -5.29
N GLY A 80 -1.87 -6.47 -5.16
CA GLY A 80 -3.31 -6.69 -5.20
C GLY A 80 -3.79 -7.28 -6.53
N ILE A 81 -3.43 -6.66 -7.66
CA ILE A 81 -3.81 -7.17 -8.99
C ILE A 81 -3.14 -8.54 -9.23
N THR A 82 -1.88 -8.71 -8.85
CA THR A 82 -1.17 -9.99 -9.02
C THR A 82 -1.86 -11.12 -8.24
N ARG A 83 -2.33 -10.86 -7.02
CA ARG A 83 -3.09 -11.84 -6.23
C ARG A 83 -4.43 -12.18 -6.86
N LEU A 84 -5.13 -11.18 -7.39
CA LEU A 84 -6.39 -11.39 -8.10
C LEU A 84 -6.19 -12.34 -9.29
N ILE A 85 -5.15 -12.12 -10.09
CA ILE A 85 -4.78 -12.98 -11.22
C ILE A 85 -4.50 -14.42 -10.76
N ILE A 86 -3.73 -14.63 -9.69
CA ILE A 86 -3.37 -15.98 -9.22
C ILE A 86 -4.61 -16.76 -8.77
N LEU A 87 -5.58 -16.08 -8.16
CA LEU A 87 -6.78 -16.70 -7.59
C LEU A 87 -7.89 -16.93 -8.61
N GLN A 88 -8.14 -15.94 -9.47
CA GLN A 88 -9.29 -15.91 -10.37
C GLN A 88 -8.91 -16.00 -11.85
N GLY A 89 -7.61 -16.01 -12.17
CA GLY A 89 -7.13 -16.00 -13.56
C GLY A 89 -7.56 -17.20 -14.41
N LYS A 90 -7.93 -18.32 -13.78
CA LYS A 90 -8.47 -19.50 -14.49
C LYS A 90 -9.92 -19.32 -14.95
N ASP A 91 -10.68 -18.47 -14.27
CA ASP A 91 -12.11 -18.23 -14.53
C ASP A 91 -12.31 -16.97 -15.41
N PHE A 92 -11.24 -16.21 -15.66
CA PHE A 92 -11.26 -15.05 -16.54
C PHE A 92 -11.07 -15.41 -18.02
N ALA A 93 -11.74 -14.65 -18.88
CA ALA A 93 -11.47 -14.69 -20.31
C ALA A 93 -9.99 -14.31 -20.56
N PRO A 94 -9.29 -14.96 -21.52
CA PRO A 94 -7.89 -14.67 -21.81
C PRO A 94 -7.59 -13.19 -22.10
N SER A 95 -8.57 -12.44 -22.61
CA SER A 95 -8.46 -10.99 -22.83
C SER A 95 -8.37 -10.18 -21.53
N ILE A 96 -9.14 -10.54 -20.50
CA ILE A 96 -9.11 -9.87 -19.18
C ILE A 96 -7.75 -10.09 -18.53
N LEU A 97 -7.24 -11.33 -18.58
CA LEU A 97 -5.92 -11.67 -18.06
C LEU A 97 -4.81 -10.81 -18.71
N LEU A 98 -4.92 -10.56 -20.02
CA LEU A 98 -4.00 -9.68 -20.73
C LEU A 98 -4.10 -8.22 -20.27
N TYR A 99 -5.31 -7.71 -20.00
CA TYR A 99 -5.50 -6.36 -19.46
C TYR A 99 -4.95 -6.21 -18.04
N GLU A 100 -5.16 -7.20 -17.16
CA GLU A 100 -4.65 -7.17 -15.79
C GLU A 100 -3.11 -7.26 -15.76
N ALA A 101 -2.52 -8.17 -16.56
CA ALA A 101 -1.08 -8.24 -16.74
C ALA A 101 -0.51 -6.93 -17.34
N GLY A 102 -1.23 -6.34 -18.29
CA GLY A 102 -0.90 -5.03 -18.87
C GLY A 102 -0.95 -3.90 -17.83
N ALA A 103 -1.95 -3.90 -16.94
CA ALA A 103 -2.05 -2.94 -15.84
C ALA A 103 -0.86 -3.07 -14.86
N ILE A 104 -0.48 -4.30 -14.48
CA ILE A 104 0.71 -4.54 -13.66
C ILE A 104 1.97 -4.01 -14.36
N PHE A 105 2.12 -4.28 -15.66
CA PHE A 105 3.26 -3.79 -16.43
C PHE A 105 3.34 -2.26 -16.46
N LEU A 106 2.21 -1.57 -16.66
CA LEU A 106 2.15 -0.10 -16.63
C LEU A 106 2.48 0.45 -15.24
N LEU A 107 1.94 -0.16 -14.17
CA LEU A 107 2.24 0.23 -12.80
C LEU A 107 3.71 0.01 -12.45
N ALA A 108 4.32 -1.08 -12.92
CA ALA A 108 5.74 -1.36 -12.72
C ALA A 108 6.64 -0.33 -13.43
N ILE A 109 6.27 0.09 -14.65
CA ILE A 109 6.96 1.18 -15.34
C ILE A 109 6.81 2.49 -14.57
N ALA A 110 5.59 2.84 -14.15
CA ALA A 110 5.33 4.06 -13.38
C ALA A 110 6.14 4.08 -12.07
N TYR A 111 6.20 2.95 -11.37
CA TYR A 111 7.05 2.76 -10.19
C TYR A 111 8.53 3.01 -10.50
N GLY A 112 9.03 2.46 -11.61
CA GLY A 112 10.41 2.66 -12.07
C GLY A 112 10.72 4.13 -12.35
N ILE A 113 9.82 4.83 -13.04
CA ILE A 113 9.95 6.27 -13.34
C ILE A 113 9.98 7.10 -12.05
N LEU A 114 9.02 6.86 -11.13
CA LEU A 114 8.94 7.57 -9.86
C LEU A 114 10.21 7.36 -9.02
N THR A 115 10.71 6.13 -8.98
CA THR A 115 11.92 5.79 -8.22
C THR A 115 13.16 6.45 -8.81
N TRP A 116 13.29 6.43 -10.14
CA TRP A 116 14.38 7.10 -10.84
C TRP A 116 14.36 8.62 -10.65
N ALA A 117 13.18 9.24 -10.75
CA ALA A 117 13.00 10.67 -10.52
C ALA A 117 13.37 11.07 -9.07
N ASN A 118 12.94 10.26 -8.09
CA ASN A 118 13.28 10.48 -6.68
C ASN A 118 14.79 10.30 -6.42
N PHE A 119 15.43 9.33 -7.08
CA PHE A 119 16.88 9.11 -6.97
C PHE A 119 17.66 10.31 -7.51
N LYS A 120 17.33 10.79 -8.71
CA LYS A 120 17.96 11.97 -9.32
C LYS A 120 17.82 13.22 -8.45
N THR A 121 16.67 13.40 -7.81
CA THR A 121 16.41 14.56 -6.93
C THR A 121 17.25 14.51 -5.64
N ARG A 122 17.58 13.32 -5.15
CA ARG A 122 18.43 13.14 -3.95
C ARG A 122 19.91 13.40 -4.21
N GLU A 123 20.42 13.14 -5.42
CA GLU A 123 21.83 13.39 -5.78
C GLU A 123 22.17 14.87 -6.03
N VAL A 124 21.18 15.70 -6.40
CA VAL A 124 21.40 17.13 -6.66
C VAL A 124 21.48 17.96 -5.36
N LYS A 125 20.80 17.52 -4.29
CA LYS A 125 20.73 18.26 -3.01
C LYS A 125 22.05 18.33 -2.20
N PRO A 126 22.93 17.30 -2.16
CA PRO A 126 24.22 17.42 -1.46
C PRO A 126 25.28 18.24 -2.20
N VAL A 127 25.15 18.45 -3.52
CA VAL A 127 26.14 19.19 -4.32
C VAL A 127 25.99 20.71 -4.20
N ILE A 128 24.78 21.20 -3.90
CA ILE A 128 24.48 22.64 -3.77
C ILE A 128 24.62 23.12 -2.30
N ALA A 129 24.73 22.20 -1.33
CA ALA A 129 24.83 22.53 0.09
C ALA A 129 26.27 22.77 0.59
N ASP A 130 27.25 22.82 -0.31
CA ASP A 130 28.68 23.01 -0.01
C ASP A 130 29.25 24.35 -0.58
N GLU A 131 28.37 25.24 -1.05
CA GLU A 131 28.76 26.56 -1.62
C GLU A 131 28.31 27.78 -0.78
N ASP A 132 27.84 27.60 0.46
CA ASP A 132 27.60 28.70 1.43
C ASP A 132 28.33 28.50 2.76
#